data_AF-A0A2E7S0L3-F1
#
_entry.id   AF-A0A2E7S0L3-F1
#
_cell.length_a   1.000
_cell.length_b   1.000
_cell.length_c   1.000
_cell.angle_alpha   90.00
_cell.angle_beta   90.00
_cell.angle_gamma   90.00
#
_symmetry.space_group_name_H-M   'P 1'
#
loop_
_entity.id
_entity.type
_entity.pdbx_description
1 polymer ?
#
loop_
_entity_poly.entity_id
_entity_poly.type
_entity_poly.pdbx_seq_one_letter_code
_entity_poly.pdbx_strand_id
1 'polypeptide(L)' 'CANVGGTDAGDVANAIVEACYLGTDGGDGIHLLGPLAGTVLRISPPMTITEDQAQESLELLHQVVAGVGEALGQ' A
#
# COMPACT_ATOMS: atom_id res chain seq x y z
N CYS A 1 -7.10 -1.47 7.60
CA CYS A 1 -6.16 -0.53 8.24
C CYS A 1 -6.64 -0.21 9.64
N ALA A 2 -5.72 0.04 10.55
CA ALA A 2 -5.99 0.44 11.92
C ALA A 2 -5.39 1.84 12.15
N ASN A 3 -5.72 2.46 13.28
CA ASN A 3 -5.08 3.70 13.70
C ASN A 3 -3.58 3.45 13.93
N VAL A 4 -2.74 4.41 13.54
CA VAL A 4 -1.29 4.38 13.73
C VAL A 4 -0.86 5.74 14.25
N GLY A 5 -0.14 5.78 15.37
CA GLY A 5 0.19 7.03 16.05
C GLY A 5 -1.07 7.85 16.36
N GLY A 6 -1.10 9.10 15.93
CA GLY A 6 -2.27 9.99 15.99
C GLY A 6 -3.18 9.94 14.76
N THR A 7 -2.90 9.08 13.78
CA THR A 7 -3.62 9.02 12.50
C THR A 7 -4.73 7.98 12.52
N ASP A 8 -5.94 8.38 12.09
CA ASP A 8 -7.10 7.50 12.01
C ASP A 8 -6.96 6.46 10.90
N ALA A 9 -7.57 5.29 11.10
CA ALA A 9 -7.46 4.13 10.20
C ALA A 9 -7.78 4.42 8.73
N GLY A 10 -8.69 5.36 8.45
CA GLY A 10 -9.04 5.74 7.09
C GLY A 10 -7.94 6.56 6.42
N ASP A 11 -7.33 7.49 7.15
CA ASP A 11 -6.21 8.28 6.67
C ASP A 11 -4.94 7.44 6.52
N VAL A 12 -4.73 6.45 7.40
CA VAL A 12 -3.69 5.43 7.21
C VAL A 12 -3.91 4.68 5.89
N ALA A 13 -5.15 4.29 5.58
CA ALA A 13 -5.45 3.58 4.32
C ALA A 13 -5.20 4.47 3.10
N ASN A 14 -5.57 5.75 3.16
CA ASN A 14 -5.29 6.73 2.09
C ASN A 14 -3.79 6.94 1.91
N ALA A 15 -3.03 7.10 3.01
CA ALA A 15 -1.59 7.27 2.96
C ALA A 15 -0.88 6.07 2.33
N ILE A 16 -1.34 4.84 2.61
CA ILE A 16 -0.81 3.64 1.94
C ILE A 16 -1.09 3.68 0.44
N VAL A 17 -2.31 4.02 0.01
CA VAL A 17 -2.65 4.10 -1.42
C VAL A 17 -1.83 5.17 -2.14
N GLU A 18 -1.66 6.33 -1.51
CA GLU A 18 -0.82 7.42 -2.05
C GLU A 18 0.64 6.98 -2.17
N ALA A 19 1.21 6.37 -1.11
CA ALA A 19 2.58 5.89 -1.13
C ALA A 19 2.80 4.80 -2.19
N CYS A 20 1.82 3.89 -2.37
CA CYS A 20 1.87 2.90 -3.45
C CYS A 20 1.86 3.56 -4.84
N TYR A 21 1.10 4.64 -5.02
CA TYR A 21 1.04 5.40 -6.28
C TYR A 21 2.33 6.17 -6.56
N LEU A 22 2.93 6.79 -5.54
CA LEU A 22 4.21 7.49 -5.65
C LEU A 22 5.37 6.54 -5.94
N GLY A 23 5.30 5.32 -5.40
CA GLY A 23 6.31 4.29 -5.61
C GLY A 23 7.61 4.53 -4.83
N THR A 24 8.65 3.78 -5.19
CA THR A 24 9.98 3.85 -4.59
C THR A 24 10.98 4.60 -5.49
N ASP A 25 12.11 4.97 -4.89
CA ASP A 25 13.27 5.47 -5.63
C ASP A 25 13.78 4.38 -6.58
N GLY A 26 13.43 4.51 -7.85
CA GLY A 26 13.60 3.45 -8.86
C GLY A 26 12.46 3.42 -9.89
N GLY A 27 11.31 4.01 -9.53
CA GLY A 27 10.14 4.14 -10.41
C GLY A 27 9.13 3.01 -10.28
N ASP A 28 9.39 2.02 -9.42
CA ASP A 28 8.46 0.93 -9.15
C ASP A 28 7.37 1.39 -8.17
N GLY A 29 6.12 1.06 -8.50
CA GLY A 29 4.97 1.45 -7.71
C GLY A 29 3.80 0.50 -7.95
N ILE A 30 2.80 0.59 -7.08
CA ILE A 30 1.60 -0.24 -7.13
C ILE A 30 0.40 0.67 -7.34
N HIS A 31 -0.28 0.48 -8.46
CA HIS A 31 -1.54 1.18 -8.69
C HIS A 31 -2.68 0.50 -7.92
N LEU A 32 -3.04 1.09 -6.78
CA LEU A 32 -4.22 0.70 -6.03
C LEU A 32 -5.36 1.68 -6.31
N LEU A 33 -6.58 1.15 -6.31
CA LEU A 33 -7.77 1.99 -6.16
C LEU A 33 -7.86 2.46 -4.71
N GLY A 34 -8.55 3.58 -4.47
CA GLY A 34 -8.80 4.10 -3.14
C GLY A 34 -9.40 3.06 -2.18
N PRO A 35 -9.26 3.25 -0.86
CA PRO A 35 -9.63 2.24 0.13
C PRO A 35 -11.12 1.91 0.08
N LEU A 36 -11.43 0.62 0.03
CA LEU A 36 -12.79 0.11 0.11
C LEU A 36 -13.28 0.19 1.55
N ALA A 37 -14.56 0.56 1.74
CA ALA A 37 -15.16 0.72 3.08
C ALA A 37 -14.32 1.60 4.04
N GLY A 38 -13.60 2.58 3.48
CA GLY A 38 -12.77 3.54 4.20
C GLY A 38 -11.46 2.98 4.75
N THR A 39 -11.32 1.68 4.98
CA THR A 39 -10.15 1.11 5.69
C THR A 39 -9.59 -0.17 5.08
N VAL A 40 -10.14 -0.66 3.97
CA VAL A 40 -9.73 -1.93 3.35
C VAL A 40 -8.95 -1.67 2.07
N LEU A 41 -7.71 -2.15 2.01
CA LEU A 41 -6.93 -2.17 0.77
C LEU A 41 -7.35 -3.38 -0.05
N ARG A 42 -7.70 -3.18 -1.32
CA ARG A 42 -8.15 -4.24 -2.22
C ARG A 42 -7.09 -4.49 -3.29
N ILE A 43 -6.64 -5.73 -3.39
CA ILE A 43 -5.65 -6.20 -4.36
C ILE A 43 -6.39 -6.95 -5.46
N SER A 44 -6.29 -6.46 -6.70
CA SER A 44 -6.95 -7.06 -7.88
C SER A 44 -5.98 -7.09 -9.06
N PRO A 45 -4.98 -8.00 -9.03
CA PRO A 45 -3.99 -8.10 -10.09
C PRO A 45 -4.65 -8.60 -11.39
N PRO A 46 -4.01 -8.40 -12.55
CA PRO A 46 -4.49 -8.98 -13.79
C PRO A 46 -4.47 -10.50 -13.73
N MET A 47 -5.39 -11.16 -14.44
CA MET A 47 -5.46 -12.64 -14.53
C MET A 47 -4.23 -13.28 -15.19
N THR A 48 -3.34 -12.47 -15.77
CA THR A 48 -2.11 -12.89 -16.45
C THR A 48 -0.86 -12.74 -15.58
N ILE A 49 -1.00 -12.28 -14.33
CA ILE A 49 0.13 -12.15 -13.41
C ILE A 49 0.78 -13.52 -13.18
N THR A 50 2.12 -13.58 -13.22
CA THR A 50 2.85 -14.78 -12.83
C THR A 50 3.04 -14.85 -11.31
N GLU A 51 3.42 -16.02 -10.80
CA GLU A 51 3.76 -16.17 -9.38
C GLU A 51 4.92 -15.25 -8.97
N ASP A 52 5.98 -15.19 -9.80
CA ASP A 52 7.14 -14.31 -9.55
C ASP A 52 6.72 -12.83 -9.48
N GLN A 53 5.89 -12.37 -10.41
CA GLN A 53 5.39 -10.99 -10.41
C GLN A 53 4.50 -10.69 -9.21
N ALA A 54 3.69 -11.67 -8.78
CA ALA A 54 2.86 -11.53 -7.59
C ALA A 54 3.71 -11.43 -6.33
N GLN A 55 4.78 -12.22 -6.24
CA GLN A 55 5.73 -12.19 -5.14
C GLN A 55 6.46 -10.84 -5.07
N GLU A 56 7.02 -10.38 -6.19
CA GLU A 56 7.68 -9.08 -6.30
C GLU A 56 6.74 -7.92 -5.92
N SER A 57 5.48 -7.97 -6.40
CA SER A 57 4.46 -6.97 -6.08
C SER A 57 4.12 -6.96 -4.58
N LEU A 58 4.05 -8.12 -3.94
CA LEU A 58 3.79 -8.22 -2.51
C LEU A 58 4.97 -7.71 -1.69
N GLU A 59 6.20 -8.02 -2.08
CA GLU A 59 7.41 -7.51 -1.43
C GLU A 59 7.45 -5.97 -1.46
N LEU A 60 7.18 -5.38 -2.63
CA LEU A 60 7.07 -3.94 -2.79
C LEU A 60 5.95 -3.35 -1.91
N LEU A 61 4.77 -3.99 -1.90
CA LEU A 61 3.65 -3.56 -1.06
C LEU A 61 4.05 -3.56 0.43
N HIS A 62 4.71 -4.62 0.89
CA HIS A 62 5.16 -4.74 2.27
C HIS A 62 6.16 -3.64 2.63
N GLN A 63 7.13 -3.37 1.75
CA GLN A 63 8.10 -2.29 1.95
C GLN A 63 7.41 -0.92 2.09
N VAL A 64 6.51 -0.60 1.17
CA VAL A 64 5.77 0.68 1.18
C VAL A 64 4.92 0.81 2.44
N VAL A 65 4.16 -0.22 2.80
CA VAL A 65 3.30 -0.22 3.99
C VAL A 65 4.12 -0.07 5.27
N ALA A 66 5.28 -0.74 5.37
CA ALA A 66 6.18 -0.59 6.49
C ALA A 66 6.68 0.86 6.63
N GLY A 67 7.12 1.48 5.53
CA GLY A 67 7.57 2.88 5.52
C GLY A 67 6.48 3.86 5.95
N VAL A 68 5.24 3.66 5.50
CA VAL A 68 4.09 4.47 5.96
C VAL A 68 3.85 4.27 7.46
N GLY A 69 3.89 3.04 7.95
CA GLY A 69 3.74 2.74 9.37
C GLY A 69 4.80 3.41 10.24
N GLU A 70 6.06 3.38 9.81
CA GLU A 70 7.19 4.04 10.48
C GLU A 70 7.07 5.57 10.46
N ALA A 71 6.57 6.15 9.37
CA ALA A 71 6.39 7.60 9.25
C ALA A 71 5.25 8.12 10.12
N LEU A 72 4.13 7.38 10.20
CA LEU A 72 2.94 7.79 10.95
C LEU A 72 2.98 7.39 12.43
N GLY A 73 3.82 6.41 12.79
CA GLY A 73 3.93 5.90 14.17
C GLY A 73 4.79 6.76 15.11
N GLN A 74 5.40 7.84 14.60
CA GLN A 74 6.26 8.75 15.37
C GLN A 74 5.47 9.81 16.14
#